data_AF-A0A1I8JP77-F1
#
_entry.id   AF-A0A1I8JP77-F1
#
_cell.length_a   1.000
_cell.length_b   1.000
_cell.length_c   1.000
_cell.angle_alpha   90.00
_cell.angle_beta   90.00
_cell.angle_gamma   90.00
#
_symmetry.space_group_name_H-M   'P 1'
#
loop_
_entity.id
_entity.type
_entity.pdbx_description
1 polymer ?
#
loop_
_entity_poly.entity_id
_entity_poly.type
_entity_poly.pdbx_seq_one_letter_code
_entity_poly.pdbx_strand_id
1 'polypeptide(L)'
;MTLISFHRVDFTYDRQHLIGLLNEFRDLLDRLLGDHVTQKSHDRLADAFQCLTKPELLDELYGGATPGSRVHSEMQLLCRDADLFLEQRWSA
;
A
#
# COMPACT_ATOMS: atom_id res chain seq x y z
N MET A 1 -0.89 -5.14 -7.32
CA MET A 1 -2.06 -4.94 -8.21
C MET A 1 -3.18 -4.14 -7.54
N THR A 2 -3.66 -4.51 -6.33
CA THR A 2 -4.80 -3.84 -5.66
C THR A 2 -4.68 -2.31 -5.55
N LEU A 3 -3.49 -1.79 -5.23
CA LEU A 3 -3.20 -0.35 -5.19
C LEU A 3 -3.53 0.35 -6.51
N ILE A 4 -3.13 -0.24 -7.63
CA ILE A 4 -3.34 0.31 -8.97
C ILE A 4 -4.83 0.23 -9.34
N SER A 5 -5.47 -0.90 -9.07
CA SER A 5 -6.89 -1.10 -9.40
C SER A 5 -7.80 -0.15 -8.62
N PHE A 6 -7.56 0.02 -7.31
CA PHE A 6 -8.37 0.90 -6.47
C PHE A 6 -8.23 2.38 -6.84
N HIS A 7 -7.09 2.79 -7.40
CA HIS A 7 -6.91 4.17 -7.85
C HIS A 7 -7.51 4.42 -9.24
N ARG A 8 -7.49 3.44 -10.14
CA ARG A 8 -7.90 3.63 -11.55
C ARG A 8 -9.33 3.30 -11.87
N VAL A 9 -9.99 2.52 -11.02
CA VAL A 9 -11.36 2.07 -11.26
C VAL A 9 -12.26 2.67 -10.18
N ASP A 10 -13.13 3.58 -10.62
CA ASP A 10 -14.09 4.23 -9.74
C ASP A 10 -14.92 3.20 -8.98
N PHE A 11 -15.25 3.52 -7.72
CA PHE A 11 -16.11 2.72 -6.83
C PHE A 11 -15.58 1.31 -6.50
N THR A 12 -14.30 1.01 -6.74
CA THR A 12 -13.70 -0.29 -6.36
C THR A 12 -12.97 -0.29 -5.03
N TYR A 13 -12.69 0.90 -4.47
CA TYR A 13 -11.99 1.02 -3.20
C TYR A 13 -12.79 0.38 -2.06
N ASP A 14 -12.23 -0.69 -1.50
CA ASP A 14 -12.67 -1.32 -0.25
C ASP A 14 -11.58 -1.15 0.80
N ARG A 15 -11.85 -0.25 1.75
CA ARG A 15 -10.95 0.06 2.86
C ARG A 15 -10.61 -1.18 3.70
N GLN A 16 -11.62 -1.98 4.06
CA GLN A 16 -11.41 -3.12 4.96
C GLN A 16 -10.58 -4.19 4.27
N HIS A 17 -10.83 -4.42 2.99
CA HIS A 17 -10.02 -5.33 2.18
C HIS A 17 -8.55 -4.87 2.12
N LEU A 18 -8.29 -3.59 1.84
CA LEU A 18 -6.92 -3.07 1.76
C LEU A 18 -6.18 -3.14 3.10
N ILE A 19 -6.86 -2.81 4.21
CA ILE A 19 -6.30 -2.96 5.55
C ILE A 19 -5.97 -4.43 5.84
N GLY A 20 -6.84 -5.36 5.45
CA GLY A 20 -6.59 -6.80 5.57
C GLY A 20 -5.33 -7.23 4.85
N LEU A 21 -5.20 -6.87 3.56
CA LEU A 21 -4.01 -7.17 2.74
C LEU A 21 -2.72 -6.60 3.33
N LEU A 22 -2.75 -5.37 3.84
CA LEU A 22 -1.59 -4.73 4.46
C LEU A 22 -1.18 -5.43 5.76
N ASN A 23 -2.14 -5.85 6.59
CA ASN A 23 -1.85 -6.60 7.80
C ASN A 23 -1.28 -8.00 7.48
N GLU A 24 -1.83 -8.69 6.49
CA GLU A 24 -1.29 -9.98 6.05
C GLU A 24 0.14 -9.81 5.52
N PHE A 25 0.40 -8.76 4.73
CA PHE A 25 1.74 -8.45 4.25
C PHE A 25 2.72 -8.14 5.39
N ARG A 26 2.30 -7.36 6.40
CA ARG A 26 3.09 -7.12 7.62
C ARG A 26 3.47 -8.43 8.28
N ASP A 27 2.48 -9.29 8.52
CA ASP A 27 2.70 -10.54 9.26
C ASP A 27 3.60 -11.51 8.49
N LEU A 28 3.50 -11.53 7.15
CA LEU A 28 4.42 -12.30 6.30
C LEU A 28 5.85 -11.75 6.34
N LEU A 29 6.01 -10.42 6.28
CA LEU A 29 7.33 -9.78 6.40
C LEU A 29 7.94 -10.01 7.78
N ASP A 30 7.15 -9.88 8.84
CA ASP A 30 7.62 -10.07 10.21
C ASP A 30 8.13 -11.49 10.44
N ARG A 31 7.38 -12.49 9.95
CA ARG A 31 7.81 -13.91 9.94
C ARG A 31 9.05 -14.14 9.08
N LEU A 32 9.15 -13.47 7.93
CA LEU A 32 10.31 -13.59 7.04
C LEU A 32 11.58 -13.03 7.69
N LEU A 33 11.45 -11.92 8.42
CA LEU A 33 12.58 -11.31 9.14
C LEU A 33 13.01 -12.19 10.30
N GLY A 34 12.07 -12.72 11.09
CA GLY A 34 12.36 -13.61 12.22
C GLY A 34 13.50 -13.10 13.10
N ASP A 35 14.39 -13.99 13.56
CA ASP A 35 15.52 -13.62 14.42
C ASP A 35 16.69 -12.96 13.67
N HIS A 36 16.57 -12.71 12.36
CA HIS A 36 17.64 -12.09 11.55
C HIS A 36 17.77 -10.59 11.80
N VAL A 37 16.79 -9.98 12.45
CA VAL A 37 16.78 -8.56 12.78
C VAL A 37 16.56 -8.34 14.27
N THR A 38 16.94 -7.16 14.75
CA THR A 38 16.69 -6.79 16.15
C THR A 38 15.20 -6.53 16.40
N GLN A 39 14.75 -6.63 17.65
CA GLN A 39 13.41 -6.19 18.08
C GLN A 39 13.07 -4.78 17.56
N LYS A 40 14.03 -3.85 17.59
CA LYS A 40 13.86 -2.49 17.07
C LYS A 40 13.48 -2.44 15.58
N SER A 41 13.90 -3.43 14.79
CA SER A 41 13.52 -3.53 13.38
C SER A 41 12.09 -4.06 13.22
N HIS A 42 11.66 -5.00 14.07
CA HIS A 42 10.27 -5.44 14.14
C HIS A 42 9.34 -4.29 14.55
N ASP A 43 9.74 -3.51 15.56
CA ASP A 43 8.96 -2.35 16.01
C ASP A 43 8.80 -1.32 14.88
N ARG A 44 9.87 -1.07 14.11
CA ARG A 44 9.81 -0.19 12.92
C ARG A 44 8.88 -0.71 11.84
N LEU A 45 8.85 -2.03 11.62
CA LEU A 45 7.91 -2.66 10.69
C LEU A 45 6.48 -2.44 11.17
N ALA A 46 6.20 -2.70 12.45
CA ALA A 46 4.90 -2.47 13.05
C ALA A 46 4.45 -1.00 12.93
N ASP A 47 5.31 -0.05 13.25
CA ASP A 47 5.04 1.40 13.16
C ASP A 47 4.73 1.84 11.72
N ALA A 48 5.51 1.35 10.74
CA ALA A 48 5.29 1.67 9.34
C ALA A 48 3.92 1.17 8.87
N PHE A 49 3.58 -0.09 9.17
CA PHE A 49 2.29 -0.66 8.79
C PHE A 49 1.13 -0.04 9.56
N GLN A 50 1.32 0.35 10.83
CA GLN A 50 0.31 1.08 11.59
C GLN A 50 -0.07 2.37 10.86
N CYS A 51 0.90 3.11 10.32
CA CYS A 51 0.65 4.30 9.50
C CYS A 51 -0.10 3.95 8.20
N LEU A 52 0.36 2.93 7.47
CA LEU A 52 -0.22 2.51 6.19
C LEU A 52 -1.65 1.97 6.33
N THR A 53 -2.02 1.44 7.49
CA THR A 53 -3.37 0.91 7.75
C THR A 53 -4.35 1.92 8.34
N LYS A 54 -3.95 3.20 8.50
CA LYS A 54 -4.85 4.24 9.04
C LYS A 54 -6.03 4.44 8.09
N PRO A 55 -7.28 4.24 8.54
CA PRO A 55 -8.48 4.45 7.72
C PRO A 55 -8.51 5.83 7.05
N GLU A 56 -8.11 6.86 7.77
CA GLU A 56 -8.16 8.26 7.31
C GLU A 56 -7.17 8.50 6.17
N LEU A 57 -5.98 7.91 6.26
CA LEU A 57 -4.99 7.96 5.19
C LEU A 57 -5.51 7.24 3.95
N LEU A 58 -6.03 6.03 4.10
CA LEU A 58 -6.51 5.25 2.96
C LEU A 58 -7.73 5.92 2.29
N ASP A 59 -8.63 6.50 3.07
CA ASP A 59 -9.76 7.25 2.55
C ASP A 59 -9.32 8.51 1.79
N GLU A 60 -8.29 9.21 2.27
CA GLU A 60 -7.70 10.36 1.55
C GLU A 60 -7.06 9.93 0.22
N LEU A 61 -6.35 8.80 0.20
CA LEU A 61 -5.64 8.30 -0.98
C LEU A 61 -6.57 7.72 -2.06
N TYR A 62 -7.64 7.01 -1.65
CA TYR A 62 -8.48 6.23 -2.58
C TYR A 62 -9.97 6.62 -2.58
N GLY A 63 -10.50 7.15 -1.48
CA GLY A 63 -11.93 7.44 -1.32
C GLY A 63 -12.32 8.90 -1.59
N GLY A 64 -11.40 9.84 -1.38
CA GLY A 64 -11.70 11.27 -1.38
C GLY A 64 -10.74 12.13 -2.22
N ALA A 65 -9.81 11.53 -2.96
CA ALA A 65 -8.86 12.27 -3.78
C ALA A 65 -9.59 12.91 -4.97
N THR A 66 -9.98 14.18 -4.85
CA THR A 66 -10.58 14.95 -5.95
C THR A 66 -9.65 14.91 -7.17
N PRO A 67 -10.16 14.60 -8.38
CA PRO A 67 -9.35 14.65 -9.59
C PRO A 67 -8.64 15.99 -9.73
N GLY A 68 -7.32 15.95 -9.95
CA GLY A 68 -6.47 17.14 -10.05
C GLY A 68 -5.98 17.70 -8.70
N SER A 69 -6.39 17.13 -7.56
CA SER A 69 -5.73 17.40 -6.28
C SER A 69 -4.27 16.95 -6.31
N ARG A 70 -3.46 17.49 -5.39
CA ARG A 70 -2.06 17.08 -5.24
C ARG A 70 -1.97 15.58 -4.95
N VAL A 71 -2.74 15.09 -3.98
CA VAL A 71 -2.76 13.68 -3.57
C VAL A 71 -3.10 12.77 -4.74
N HIS A 72 -4.13 13.12 -5.52
CA HIS A 72 -4.49 12.37 -6.72
C HIS A 72 -3.34 12.30 -7.74
N SER A 73 -2.66 13.42 -7.99
CA SER A 73 -1.53 13.47 -8.94
C SER A 73 -0.34 12.60 -8.48
N GLU A 74 -0.02 12.65 -7.19
CA GLU A 74 1.05 11.82 -6.61
C GLU A 74 0.68 10.33 -6.68
N MET A 75 -0.58 9.98 -6.41
CA MET A 75 -1.08 8.60 -6.54
C MET A 75 -1.02 8.10 -7.98
N GLN A 76 -1.28 8.96 -8.97
CA GLN A 76 -1.11 8.59 -10.39
C GLN A 76 0.34 8.27 -10.73
N LEU A 77 1.30 9.06 -10.22
CA LEU A 77 2.73 8.80 -10.40
C LEU A 77 3.12 7.48 -9.75
N LEU A 78 2.71 7.25 -8.50
CA LEU A 78 2.97 6.00 -7.77
C LEU A 78 2.39 4.78 -8.51
N CYS A 79 1.16 4.86 -9.01
CA CYS A 79 0.54 3.77 -9.77
C CYS A 79 1.27 3.50 -11.09
N ARG A 80 1.76 4.54 -11.77
CA ARG A 80 2.57 4.41 -12.99
C ARG A 80 3.90 3.71 -12.69
N ASP A 81 4.60 4.13 -11.65
CA ASP A 81 5.88 3.53 -11.27
C ASP A 81 5.70 2.08 -10.81
N ALA A 82 4.61 1.81 -10.09
CA ALA A 82 4.23 0.46 -9.71
C ALA A 82 4.00 -0.42 -10.95
N ASP A 83 3.22 0.03 -11.95
CA ASP A 83 3.05 -0.73 -13.19
C ASP A 83 4.38 -1.05 -13.88
N LEU A 84 5.22 -0.03 -14.05
CA LEU A 84 6.53 -0.20 -14.69
C LEU A 84 7.38 -1.24 -13.94
N PHE A 85 7.34 -1.23 -12.61
CA PHE A 85 8.02 -2.23 -11.80
C PHE A 85 7.46 -3.64 -12.02
N LEU A 86 6.13 -3.80 -12.09
CA LEU A 86 5.50 -5.10 -12.31
C LEU A 86 5.77 -5.63 -13.74
N GLU A 87 5.77 -4.74 -14.74
CA GLU A 87 6.08 -5.08 -16.14
C GLU A 87 7.55 -5.51 -16.31
N GLN A 88 8.48 -4.84 -15.63
CA GLN A 88 9.92 -5.12 -15.71
C GLN A 88 10.35 -6.42 -15.02
N ARG A 89 9.60 -6.91 -14.01
CA ARG A 89 10.03 -8.05 -13.17
C ARG A 89 9.26 -9.35 -13.38
N TRP A 90 8.22 -9.39 -14.21
CA TRP A 90 7.49 -10.63 -14.55
C TRP A 90 7.70 -11.15 -15.98
N SER A 91 8.64 -10.59 -16.72
CA SER A 91 9.02 -11.04 -18.07
C SER A 91 10.26 -11.98 -18.10
N ALA A 92 10.67 -12.50 -16.94
CA ALA A 92 11.73 -13.51 -16.78
C ALA A 92 11.17 -14.73 -16.02
#